data_AF-A0A3E3ECY8-F1
#
_entry.id   AF-A0A3E3ECY8-F1
#
_cell.length_a   1.000
_cell.length_b   1.000
_cell.length_c   1.000
_cell.angle_alpha   90.00
_cell.angle_beta   90.00
_cell.angle_gamma   90.00
#
_symmetry.space_group_name_H-M   'P 1'
#
loop_
_entity.id
_entity.type
_entity.pdbx_description
1 polymer ?
#
loop_
_entity_poly.entity_id
_entity_poly.type
_entity_poly.pdbx_seq_one_letter_code
_entity_poly.pdbx_strand_id
1 'polypeptide(L)'
;MEDNTKRLIVMSILAYAIGTFIFAAGLMTKTAVSIILFYIIASILIICGILALYNNYKKNHQIKLYLYLIVVGIVFLFLNTTVLINNL
;
A
#
# COMPACT_ATOMS: atom_id res chain seq x y z
N MET A 1 -16.58 7.11 -18.00
CA MET A 1 -15.73 7.69 -16.93
C MET A 1 -15.82 6.92 -15.60
N GLU A 2 -16.99 6.38 -15.22
CA GLU A 2 -17.17 5.65 -13.95
C GLU A 2 -16.37 4.33 -13.85
N ASP A 3 -16.20 3.62 -14.97
CA ASP A 3 -15.51 2.32 -15.01
C ASP A 3 -14.01 2.41 -14.69
N ASN A 4 -13.35 3.45 -15.20
CA ASN A 4 -11.93 3.71 -14.93
C ASN A 4 -11.68 4.05 -13.45
N THR A 5 -12.62 4.74 -12.80
CA THR A 5 -12.57 5.05 -11.38
C THR A 5 -12.66 3.78 -10.53
N LYS A 6 -13.63 2.91 -10.82
CA LYS A 6 -13.80 1.62 -10.12
C LYS A 6 -12.55 0.75 -10.28
N ARG A 7 -12.00 0.65 -11.49
CA ARG A 7 -10.77 -0.09 -11.76
C ARG A 7 -9.57 0.47 -10.99
N LEU A 8 -9.40 1.78 -10.92
CA LEU A 8 -8.32 2.41 -10.15
C LEU A 8 -8.41 2.08 -8.65
N ILE A 9 -9.62 2.18 -8.08
CA ILE A 9 -9.87 1.87 -6.67
C ILE A 9 -9.49 0.42 -6.37
N VAL A 10 -9.98 -0.52 -7.18
CA VAL A 10 -9.67 -1.95 -7.04
C VAL A 10 -8.17 -2.20 -7.13
N MET A 11 -7.49 -1.63 -8.14
CA MET A 11 -6.04 -1.79 -8.29
C MET A 11 -5.24 -1.22 -7.11
N SER A 12 -5.69 -0.12 -6.52
CA SER A 12 -5.03 0.49 -5.37
C SER A 12 -5.21 -0.35 -4.10
N ILE A 13 -6.41 -0.90 -3.87
CA ILE A 13 -6.67 -1.83 -2.76
C ILE A 13 -5.83 -3.10 -2.94
N LEU A 14 -5.76 -3.65 -4.16
CA LEU A 14 -4.93 -4.80 -4.47
C LEU A 14 -3.45 -4.51 -4.20
N ALA A 15 -2.95 -3.32 -4.57
CA ALA A 15 -1.57 -2.94 -4.27
C ALA A 15 -1.27 -2.95 -2.76
N TYR A 16 -2.21 -2.50 -1.92
CA TYR A 16 -2.06 -2.52 -0.46
C TYR A 16 -2.06 -3.94 0.10
N ALA A 17 -3.00 -4.77 -0.35
CA ALA A 17 -3.10 -6.17 0.08
C ALA A 17 -1.87 -6.98 -0.35
N ILE A 18 -1.47 -6.86 -1.62
CA ILE A 18 -0.30 -7.57 -2.17
C ILE A 18 0.98 -7.08 -1.50
N GLY A 19 1.15 -5.76 -1.30
CA GLY A 19 2.33 -5.22 -0.61
C GLY A 19 2.48 -5.81 0.79
N THR A 20 1.39 -5.84 1.55
CA THR A 20 1.37 -6.42 2.91
C THR A 20 1.64 -7.92 2.88
N PHE A 21 1.09 -8.65 1.91
CA PHE A 21 1.32 -10.09 1.75
C PHE A 21 2.79 -10.40 1.40
N ILE A 22 3.40 -9.61 0.50
CA ILE A 22 4.83 -9.71 0.17
C ILE A 22 5.68 -9.52 1.42
N PHE A 23 5.38 -8.51 2.25
CA PHE A 23 6.10 -8.32 3.50
C PHE A 23 5.94 -9.49 4.47
N ALA A 24 4.73 -10.03 4.60
CA ALA A 24 4.48 -11.23 5.42
C ALA A 24 5.29 -12.45 4.95
N ALA A 25 5.46 -12.64 3.64
CA ALA A 25 6.35 -13.69 3.12
C ALA A 25 7.82 -13.44 3.51
N GLY A 26 8.27 -12.19 3.49
CA GLY A 26 9.59 -11.80 3.97
C GLY A 26 9.82 -12.17 5.45
N LEU A 27 8.82 -11.97 6.31
CA LEU A 27 8.88 -12.35 7.73
C LEU A 27 9.07 -13.85 7.94
N MET A 28 8.52 -14.70 7.06
CA MET A 28 8.68 -16.15 7.16
C MET A 28 10.12 -16.63 6.95
N THR A 29 10.97 -15.82 6.30
CA THR A 29 12.37 -16.16 6.06
C THR A 29 13.24 -16.05 7.31
N LYS A 30 12.78 -15.33 8.36
CA LYS A 30 13.50 -15.08 9.63
C LYS A 30 14.92 -14.52 9.49
N THR A 31 15.27 -13.95 8.32
CA THR A 31 16.58 -13.33 8.09
C THR A 31 16.41 -11.83 7.97
N ALA A 32 17.14 -11.06 8.79
CA ALA A 32 16.99 -9.61 8.84
C ALA A 32 17.13 -8.94 7.46
N VAL A 33 18.11 -9.39 6.66
CA VAL A 33 18.33 -8.87 5.29
C VAL A 33 17.11 -9.09 4.40
N SER A 34 16.51 -10.28 4.43
CA SER A 34 15.32 -10.58 3.62
C SER A 34 14.11 -9.80 4.11
N ILE A 35 13.88 -9.73 5.43
CA ILE A 35 12.79 -8.96 6.03
C ILE A 35 12.84 -7.49 5.58
N ILE A 36 14.01 -6.85 5.63
CA ILE A 36 14.22 -5.48 5.17
C ILE A 36 13.94 -5.36 3.66
N LEU A 37 14.45 -6.29 2.84
CA LEU A 37 14.28 -6.24 1.39
C LEU A 37 12.81 -6.34 0.98
N PHE A 38 12.07 -7.29 1.57
CA PHE A 38 10.65 -7.47 1.34
C PHE A 38 9.82 -6.30 1.86
N TYR A 39 10.21 -5.70 2.99
CA TYR A 39 9.60 -4.48 3.51
C TYR A 39 9.73 -3.29 2.54
N ILE A 40 10.91 -3.11 1.94
CA ILE A 40 11.15 -2.04 0.95
C ILE A 40 10.22 -2.23 -0.26
N ILE A 41 10.15 -3.45 -0.80
CA ILE A 41 9.29 -3.77 -1.94
C ILE A 41 7.82 -3.51 -1.61
N ALA A 42 7.36 -3.96 -0.44
CA ALA A 42 6.00 -3.73 0.04
C ALA A 42 5.68 -2.23 0.18
N SER A 43 6.61 -1.47 0.76
CA SER A 43 6.46 -0.03 0.98
C SER A 43 6.33 0.73 -0.34
N ILE A 44 7.18 0.41 -1.33
CA ILE A 44 7.12 1.01 -2.67
C ILE A 44 5.75 0.74 -3.31
N LEU A 45 5.23 -0.48 -3.19
CA LEU A 45 3.95 -0.84 -3.80
C LEU A 45 2.77 -0.09 -3.17
N ILE A 46 2.78 0.07 -1.83
CA ILE A 46 1.77 0.84 -1.10
C ILE A 46 1.88 2.33 -1.47
N ILE A 47 3.08 2.89 -1.52
CA ILE A 47 3.29 4.30 -1.92
C ILE A 47 2.80 4.53 -3.36
N CYS A 48 3.04 3.61 -4.29
CA CYS A 48 2.52 3.70 -5.66
C CYS A 48 0.98 3.71 -5.70
N GLY A 49 0.32 2.87 -4.89
CA GLY A 49 -1.15 2.89 -4.77
C GLY A 49 -1.67 4.23 -4.23
N ILE A 50 -1.02 4.79 -3.22
CA ILE A 50 -1.33 6.12 -2.66
C ILE A 50 -1.18 7.20 -3.73
N LEU A 51 -0.07 7.22 -4.47
CA LEU A 51 0.21 8.20 -5.52
C LEU A 51 -0.81 8.11 -6.66
N ALA A 52 -1.20 6.90 -7.07
CA ALA A 52 -2.21 6.68 -8.10
C ALA A 52 -3.57 7.27 -7.69
N LEU A 53 -3.98 7.05 -6.44
CA LEU A 53 -5.21 7.63 -5.87
C LEU A 53 -5.11 9.15 -5.75
N TYR A 54 -3.98 9.68 -5.29
CA TYR A 54 -3.78 11.11 -5.12
C TYR A 54 -3.82 11.87 -6.45
N ASN A 55 -3.17 11.33 -7.49
CA ASN A 55 -3.17 11.94 -8.82
C ASN A 55 -4.59 11.99 -9.43
N ASN A 56 -5.40 10.97 -9.19
CA ASN A 56 -6.79 10.93 -9.65
C ASN A 56 -7.72 11.81 -8.80
N TYR A 57 -7.47 11.91 -7.49
CA TYR A 57 -8.18 12.84 -6.61
C TYR A 57 -7.96 14.30 -7.04
N LYS A 58 -6.72 14.68 -7.37
CA LYS A 58 -6.39 16.03 -7.86
C LYS A 58 -7.15 16.40 -9.14
N LYS A 59 -7.42 15.41 -10.01
CA LYS A 59 -8.21 15.61 -11.23
C LYS A 59 -9.72 15.62 -10.98
N ASN A 60 -10.20 14.84 -10.01
CA ASN A 60 -11.62 14.66 -9.70
C ASN A 60 -11.87 14.78 -8.18
N HIS A 61 -11.90 16.02 -7.68
CA HIS A 61 -12.10 16.35 -6.26
C HIS A 61 -13.44 15.89 -5.66
N GLN A 62 -14.42 15.52 -6.50
CA GLN A 62 -15.76 15.08 -6.07
C GLN A 62 -15.75 13.72 -5.35
N ILE A 63 -14.70 12.91 -5.52
CA ILE A 63 -14.66 11.52 -5.02
C ILE A 63 -13.89 11.45 -3.71
N LYS A 64 -14.59 11.71 -2.60
CA LYS A 64 -14.06 11.63 -1.22
C LYS A 64 -13.46 10.26 -0.88
N LEU A 65 -13.89 9.20 -1.59
CA LEU A 65 -13.40 7.82 -1.41
C LEU A 65 -11.87 7.71 -1.65
N TYR A 66 -11.29 8.50 -2.57
CA TYR A 66 -9.85 8.45 -2.82
C TYR A 66 -9.03 8.90 -1.60
N LEU A 67 -9.50 9.94 -0.92
CA LEU A 67 -8.84 10.46 0.29
C LEU A 67 -8.92 9.43 1.42
N TYR A 68 -10.07 8.77 1.57
CA TYR A 68 -10.21 7.65 2.50
C TYR A 68 -9.21 6.52 2.20
N LEU A 69 -9.09 6.09 0.94
CA LEU A 69 -8.16 5.02 0.56
C LEU A 69 -6.69 5.41 0.75
N ILE A 70 -6.33 6.67 0.56
CA ILE A 70 -4.98 7.18 0.87
C ILE A 70 -4.69 7.04 2.37
N VAL A 71 -5.63 7.43 3.23
CA VAL A 71 -5.49 7.25 4.69
C VAL A 71 -5.33 5.77 5.05
N VAL A 72 -6.11 4.89 4.42
CA VAL A 72 -5.95 3.42 4.59
C VAL A 72 -4.55 2.97 4.20
N GLY A 73 -4.03 3.42 3.05
CA GLY A 73 -2.66 3.10 2.63
C GLY A 73 -1.59 3.56 3.63
N ILE A 74 -1.75 4.75 4.21
CA ILE A 74 -0.85 5.26 5.27
C ILE A 74 -0.91 4.37 6.52
N VAL A 75 -2.11 3.93 6.93
CA VAL A 75 -2.27 3.00 8.06
C VAL A 75 -1.54 1.67 7.79
N PHE A 76 -1.61 1.13 6.56
CA PHE A 76 -0.87 -0.07 6.19
C PHE A 76 0.65 0.11 6.27
N LEU A 77 1.18 1.28 5.87
CA LEU A 77 2.60 1.58 6.06
C LEU A 77 2.98 1.58 7.54
N PHE A 78 2.19 2.21 8.40
CA PHE A 78 2.45 2.22 9.84
C PHE A 78 2.44 0.80 10.43
N LEU A 79 1.42 -0.01 10.10
CA LEU A 79 1.34 -1.39 10.55
C LEU A 79 2.55 -2.22 10.13
N ASN A 80 2.93 -2.14 8.84
CA ASN A 80 4.10 -2.86 8.34
C ASN A 80 5.40 -2.37 9.01
N THR A 81 5.52 -1.07 9.29
CA THR A 81 6.68 -0.51 10.00
C THR A 81 6.76 -1.03 11.43
N THR A 82 5.64 -1.07 12.16
CA THR A 82 5.60 -1.60 13.54
C THR A 82 5.99 -3.08 13.57
N VAL A 83 5.48 -3.87 12.62
CA VAL A 83 5.82 -5.29 12.51
C VAL A 83 7.29 -5.47 12.16
N LEU A 84 7.86 -4.64 11.27
CA LEU A 84 9.28 -4.65 10.95
C LEU A 84 10.13 -4.44 12.21
N ILE A 85 9.86 -3.38 12.97
CA ILE A 85 10.62 -3.04 14.19
C ILE A 85 10.55 -4.16 15.22
N ASN A 86 9.40 -4.85 15.33
CA ASN A 86 9.23 -5.95 16.27
C ASN A 86 9.93 -7.26 15.86
N ASN A 87 10.26 -7.42 14.58
CA ASN A 87 10.86 -8.66 14.04
C ASN A 87 12.31 -8.50 13.57
N LEU A 88 12.87 -7.28 13.66
CA LEU A 88 14.31 -7.02 13.49
C LEU A 88 15.05 -7.26 14.80
#